data_AF-A0A2K3PEZ0-F1
#
_entry.id   AF-A0A2K3PEZ0-F1
#
_cell.length_a   1.000
_cell.length_b   1.000
_cell.length_c   1.000
_cell.angle_alpha   90.00
_cell.angle_beta   90.00
_cell.angle_gamma   90.00
#
_symmetry.space_group_name_H-M   'P 1'
#
loop_
_entity.id
_entity.type
_entity.pdbx_description
1 polymer ?
#
loop_
_entity_poly.entity_id
_entity_poly.type
_entity_poly.pdbx_seq_one_letter_code
_entity_poly.pdbx_strand_id
1 'polypeptide(L)'
;MEQEEYTKEQIDWSYIEFVDNQDVLDLIEKKPGGIVALLDEACMFPKSTHETFSNKLYQTFSKHKRFIKPKLSRTDFTIAHYAGEVQYQSDQFLDKNKDYVVPEHQDLLSSSKCTFVSGLFPPLPEETSKSSKFSSIGSRFKLQLQQLMETLNSTEPHYVRCVKPNNLLKPAIFENVNIMQQLRCGGVLEAIRISCAGYPTRRAFFEFINRFSLLAPEASEANNDEKAVCQKILEKMELKGYQIGKTKIFLRAGQMAELDARRAQVLSIAAKTIQRRVRTHQARRHYLALRKKTIYVQSLWRGRLACKLYQNMRREAAAVKIQKHVRRHESRKGYIKLHASVLTLQTALRAIAARKEFRFKKQTKAATIIQARWRCHKASSYYKRLKRGAIVTQCRWRGRVARKELRNLKMASRETGALKEAKDKLEKRVEELTWRLQLEKSLRTNLEESKAQEIAKLQNSLQELQSKADETNAMLVKEREIAKKSIEEAPPVVKETQVIVEDTQKVESLTAEVEKLKVRMFSLRMLRLPMYNTC
;
A
#
# COMPACT_ATOMS: atom_id res chain seq x y z
N MET A 1 82.24 53.42 -20.14
CA MET A 1 81.56 52.17 -19.74
C MET A 1 80.85 51.46 -20.89
N GLU A 2 79.72 51.98 -21.40
CA GLU A 2 78.90 51.22 -22.39
C GLU A 2 79.64 50.90 -23.71
N GLN A 3 80.32 51.90 -24.26
CA GLN A 3 81.06 51.81 -25.52
C GLN A 3 82.27 50.84 -25.44
N GLU A 4 82.85 50.68 -24.26
CA GLU A 4 83.96 49.74 -24.01
C GLU A 4 83.43 48.30 -24.01
N GLU A 5 82.26 48.04 -23.41
CA GLU A 5 81.62 46.73 -23.47
C GLU A 5 81.20 46.36 -24.91
N TYR A 6 80.69 47.32 -25.70
CA TYR A 6 80.40 47.10 -27.14
C TYR A 6 81.67 46.76 -27.93
N THR A 7 82.78 47.45 -27.66
CA THR A 7 84.09 47.20 -28.29
C THR A 7 84.66 45.83 -27.91
N LYS A 8 84.58 45.47 -26.63
CA LYS A 8 85.03 44.17 -26.08
C LYS A 8 84.26 42.99 -26.67
N GLU A 9 82.93 43.13 -26.77
CA GLU A 9 82.02 42.13 -27.35
C GLU A 9 82.02 42.12 -28.89
N GLN A 10 82.69 43.07 -29.56
CA GLN A 10 82.82 43.18 -31.02
C GLN A 10 81.47 43.17 -31.76
N ILE A 11 80.49 43.92 -31.25
CA ILE A 11 79.26 44.20 -31.99
C ILE A 11 79.47 45.33 -33.01
N ASP A 12 78.60 45.42 -34.02
CA ASP A 12 78.55 46.59 -34.90
C ASP A 12 77.76 47.74 -34.23
N TRP A 13 78.47 48.85 -33.97
CA TRP A 13 77.95 50.05 -33.32
C TRP A 13 78.67 51.30 -33.84
N SER A 14 77.91 52.38 -34.06
CA SER A 14 78.45 53.70 -34.40
C SER A 14 78.79 54.48 -33.12
N TYR A 15 79.86 55.28 -33.16
CA TYR A 15 80.23 56.14 -32.03
C TYR A 15 79.08 57.10 -31.67
N ILE A 16 78.59 57.02 -30.44
CA ILE A 16 77.56 57.93 -29.93
C ILE A 16 78.28 59.10 -29.28
N GLU A 17 78.30 60.24 -29.96
CA GLU A 17 78.81 61.51 -29.42
C GLU A 17 78.02 61.88 -28.17
N PHE A 18 78.74 62.07 -27.06
CA PHE A 18 78.22 62.49 -25.76
C PHE A 18 78.74 63.90 -25.45
N VAL A 19 77.88 64.78 -24.95
CA VAL A 19 78.26 66.13 -24.55
C VAL A 19 78.97 66.09 -23.20
N ASP A 20 80.29 65.90 -23.23
CA ASP A 20 81.13 65.99 -22.04
C ASP A 20 81.02 67.37 -21.37
N ASN A 21 81.04 67.36 -20.03
CA ASN A 21 80.98 68.53 -19.17
C ASN A 21 82.26 68.74 -18.35
N GLN A 22 83.34 67.99 -18.63
CA GLN A 22 84.65 68.21 -18.01
C GLN A 22 85.16 69.64 -18.24
N ASP A 23 84.80 70.29 -19.35
CA ASP A 23 85.23 71.66 -19.68
C ASP A 23 84.70 72.73 -18.71
N VAL A 24 83.50 72.55 -18.14
CA VAL A 24 82.96 73.42 -17.09
C VAL A 24 83.39 72.99 -15.68
N LEU A 25 83.74 71.72 -15.47
CA LEU A 25 84.38 71.27 -14.22
C LEU A 25 85.79 71.87 -14.09
N ASP A 26 86.62 71.77 -15.14
CA ASP A 26 87.95 72.37 -15.21
C ASP A 26 87.91 73.89 -14.94
N LEU A 27 86.94 74.61 -15.53
CA LEU A 27 86.75 76.05 -15.30
C LEU A 27 86.59 76.39 -13.81
N ILE A 28 85.86 75.57 -13.06
CA ILE A 28 85.56 75.82 -11.64
C ILE A 28 86.71 75.35 -10.74
N GLU A 29 87.24 74.15 -11.00
CA GLU A 29 87.95 73.34 -10.02
C GLU A 29 89.46 73.16 -10.25
N LYS A 30 89.98 73.53 -11.43
CA LYS A 30 91.38 73.29 -11.81
C LYS A 30 92.34 74.10 -10.94
N LYS A 31 93.44 73.47 -10.49
CA LYS A 31 94.55 74.16 -9.82
C LYS A 31 95.84 74.01 -10.65
N PRO A 32 96.57 75.10 -10.94
CA PRO A 32 96.21 76.51 -10.70
C PRO A 32 95.11 77.01 -11.67
N GLY A 33 94.52 78.17 -11.35
CA GLY A 33 93.79 79.00 -12.32
C GLY A 33 92.28 78.79 -12.51
N GLY A 34 91.64 77.80 -11.88
CA GLY A 34 90.17 77.65 -11.85
C GLY A 34 89.49 78.67 -10.92
N ILE A 35 88.18 78.89 -11.08
CA ILE A 35 87.41 79.93 -10.34
C ILE A 35 87.59 79.81 -8.81
N VAL A 36 87.52 78.60 -8.24
CA VAL A 36 87.71 78.41 -6.79
C VAL A 36 89.14 78.72 -6.36
N ALA A 37 90.14 78.37 -7.17
CA ALA A 37 91.54 78.68 -6.88
C ALA A 37 91.81 80.19 -6.91
N LEU A 38 91.25 80.91 -7.89
CA LEU A 38 91.35 82.36 -8.00
C LEU A 38 90.63 83.08 -6.85
N LEU A 39 89.56 82.48 -6.31
CA LEU A 39 88.85 82.98 -5.12
C LEU A 39 89.65 82.74 -3.84
N ASP A 40 90.24 81.55 -3.68
CA ASP A 40 91.16 81.23 -2.58
C ASP A 40 92.35 82.21 -2.55
N GLU A 41 92.98 82.43 -3.71
CA GLU A 41 94.04 83.43 -3.88
C GLU A 41 93.56 84.84 -3.51
N ALA A 42 92.39 85.27 -3.97
CA ALA A 42 91.87 86.60 -3.67
C ALA A 42 91.53 86.78 -2.18
N CYS A 43 91.09 85.72 -1.48
CA CYS A 43 90.85 85.78 -0.04
C CYS A 43 92.13 86.00 0.79
N MET A 44 93.29 85.57 0.27
CA MET A 44 94.60 85.71 0.94
C MET A 44 95.18 87.13 0.88
N PHE A 45 94.70 88.01 0.01
CA PHE A 45 95.19 89.38 -0.10
C PHE A 45 94.28 90.36 0.67
N PRO A 46 94.76 91.03 1.74
CA PRO A 46 93.90 91.90 2.58
C PRO A 46 93.25 93.10 1.89
N LYS A 47 93.70 93.45 0.67
CA LYS A 47 93.15 94.56 -0.13
C LYS A 47 92.23 94.10 -1.29
N SER A 48 91.94 92.80 -1.42
CA SER A 48 91.03 92.30 -2.44
C SER A 48 89.58 92.63 -2.14
N THR A 49 88.90 93.24 -3.11
CA THR A 49 87.43 93.40 -3.15
C THR A 49 86.81 92.45 -4.17
N HIS A 50 85.50 92.24 -4.10
CA HIS A 50 84.75 91.47 -5.11
C HIS A 50 84.95 92.02 -6.54
N GLU A 51 85.12 93.34 -6.70
CA GLU A 51 85.44 93.96 -7.99
C GLU A 51 86.81 93.50 -8.51
N THR A 52 87.84 93.45 -7.64
CA THR A 52 89.18 92.98 -8.04
C THR A 52 89.17 91.50 -8.40
N PHE A 53 88.38 90.68 -7.69
CA PHE A 53 88.17 89.26 -8.01
C PHE A 53 87.49 89.08 -9.37
N SER A 54 86.36 89.75 -9.62
CA SER A 54 85.66 89.66 -10.91
C SER A 54 86.50 90.19 -12.08
N ASN A 55 87.29 91.25 -11.88
CA ASN A 55 88.23 91.70 -12.91
C ASN A 55 89.32 90.67 -13.21
N LYS A 56 89.83 89.95 -12.19
CA LYS A 56 90.75 88.82 -12.38
C LYS A 56 90.09 87.68 -13.15
N LEU A 57 88.84 87.31 -12.82
CA LEU A 57 88.06 86.32 -13.58
C LEU A 57 87.89 86.71 -15.06
N TYR A 58 87.51 87.96 -15.33
CA TYR A 58 87.35 88.45 -16.71
C TYR A 58 88.65 88.40 -17.51
N GLN A 59 89.78 88.70 -16.88
CA GLN A 59 91.10 88.62 -17.53
C GLN A 59 91.45 87.17 -17.86
N THR A 60 91.42 86.28 -16.86
CA THR A 60 91.79 84.85 -17.02
C THR A 60 90.87 84.11 -17.99
N PHE A 61 89.56 84.33 -17.94
CA PHE A 61 88.57 83.55 -18.69
C PHE A 61 87.97 84.26 -19.92
N SER A 62 88.51 85.41 -20.32
CA SER A 62 88.09 86.21 -21.49
C SER A 62 87.89 85.42 -22.80
N LYS A 63 88.58 84.27 -22.98
CA LYS A 63 88.51 83.41 -24.17
C LYS A 63 87.79 82.08 -23.93
N HIS A 64 87.26 81.82 -22.73
CA HIS A 64 86.75 80.50 -22.35
C HIS A 64 85.28 80.33 -22.76
N LYS A 65 84.96 79.33 -23.60
CA LYS A 65 83.61 79.13 -24.19
C LYS A 65 82.47 79.06 -23.17
N ARG A 66 82.73 78.59 -21.94
CA ARG A 66 81.73 78.45 -20.87
C ARG A 66 81.64 79.65 -19.92
N PHE A 67 82.45 80.69 -20.10
CA PHE A 67 82.49 81.86 -19.22
C PHE A 67 82.06 83.11 -20.00
N ILE A 68 81.03 83.78 -19.49
CA ILE A 68 80.38 84.93 -20.15
C ILE A 68 80.42 86.12 -19.20
N LYS A 69 80.91 87.27 -19.70
CA LYS A 69 80.83 88.54 -18.99
C LYS A 69 79.48 89.23 -19.32
N PRO A 70 78.62 89.51 -18.33
CA PRO A 70 77.41 90.31 -18.52
C PRO A 70 77.72 91.71 -19.04
N LYS A 71 76.84 92.26 -19.89
CA LYS A 71 77.04 93.58 -20.52
C LYS A 71 76.77 94.77 -19.57
N LEU A 72 75.95 94.55 -18.54
CA LEU A 72 75.40 95.61 -17.67
C LEU A 72 76.04 95.64 -16.28
N SER A 73 76.37 94.46 -15.72
CA SER A 73 77.03 94.37 -14.42
C SER A 73 78.56 94.49 -14.54
N ARG A 74 79.19 95.07 -13.53
CA ARG A 74 80.66 95.18 -13.41
C ARG A 74 81.25 94.06 -12.54
N THR A 75 80.44 93.43 -11.68
CA THR A 75 80.86 92.42 -10.70
C THR A 75 80.37 91.01 -11.04
N ASP A 76 79.23 90.87 -11.72
CA ASP A 76 78.68 89.54 -12.02
C ASP A 76 79.45 88.79 -13.11
N PHE A 77 79.42 87.46 -13.05
CA PHE A 77 79.89 86.59 -14.13
C PHE A 77 78.88 85.46 -14.40
N THR A 78 78.80 85.01 -15.64
CA THR A 78 77.87 83.94 -16.04
C THR A 78 78.66 82.69 -16.45
N ILE A 79 78.27 81.53 -15.92
CA ILE A 79 78.80 80.23 -16.32
C ILE A 79 77.74 79.48 -17.13
N ALA A 80 78.11 79.01 -18.31
CA ALA A 80 77.28 78.11 -19.12
C ALA A 80 77.43 76.66 -18.63
N HIS A 81 76.74 76.32 -17.54
CA HIS A 81 76.68 74.93 -17.07
C HIS A 81 76.02 74.02 -18.10
N TYR A 82 76.24 72.71 -17.97
CA TYR A 82 75.58 71.71 -18.82
C TYR A 82 74.03 71.82 -18.75
N ALA A 83 73.47 72.30 -17.63
CA ALA A 83 72.03 72.53 -17.45
C ALA A 83 71.51 73.88 -18.01
N GLY A 84 72.39 74.79 -18.43
CA GLY A 84 72.06 76.16 -18.86
C GLY A 84 72.98 77.22 -18.26
N GLU A 85 72.79 78.48 -18.68
CA GLU A 85 73.53 79.63 -18.18
C GLU A 85 73.05 80.08 -16.79
N VAL A 86 73.99 80.31 -15.87
CA VAL A 86 73.73 80.81 -14.51
C VAL A 86 74.61 82.03 -14.24
N GLN A 87 73.98 83.16 -13.90
CA GLN A 87 74.66 84.40 -13.50
C GLN A 87 74.92 84.40 -11.99
N TYR A 88 76.16 84.68 -11.60
CA TYR A 88 76.64 84.74 -10.22
C TYR A 88 77.03 86.16 -9.85
N GLN A 89 76.56 86.62 -8.69
CA GLN A 89 76.88 87.94 -8.13
C GLN A 89 78.05 87.80 -7.16
N SER A 90 79.18 88.47 -7.43
CA SER A 90 80.43 88.24 -6.69
C SER A 90 80.53 88.99 -5.35
N ASP A 91 79.61 89.91 -5.08
CA ASP A 91 79.72 90.95 -4.05
C ASP A 91 80.09 90.42 -2.65
N GLN A 92 79.58 89.24 -2.28
CA GLN A 92 79.81 88.57 -0.99
C GLN A 92 80.70 87.30 -1.08
N PHE A 93 81.30 87.00 -2.24
CA PHE A 93 82.06 85.74 -2.44
C PHE A 93 83.28 85.65 -1.53
N LEU A 94 84.06 86.73 -1.38
CA LEU A 94 85.28 86.73 -0.57
C LEU A 94 84.96 86.46 0.91
N ASP A 95 84.01 87.18 1.48
CA ASP A 95 83.74 87.11 2.92
C ASP A 95 83.03 85.82 3.32
N LYS A 96 82.21 85.25 2.42
CA LYS A 96 81.69 83.89 2.57
C LYS A 96 82.78 82.82 2.46
N ASN A 97 83.71 82.93 1.50
CA ASN A 97 84.74 81.90 1.29
C ASN A 97 85.83 81.89 2.37
N LYS A 98 86.05 83.00 3.09
CA LYS A 98 87.02 83.13 4.19
C LYS A 98 86.70 82.28 5.42
N ASP A 99 85.43 81.97 5.68
CA ASP A 99 84.97 81.19 6.86
C ASP A 99 85.55 81.70 8.20
N TYR A 100 85.59 83.03 8.38
CA TYR A 100 86.38 83.65 9.44
C TYR A 100 85.76 83.43 10.84
N VAL A 101 86.27 82.42 11.53
CA VAL A 101 86.05 82.18 12.96
C VAL A 101 87.10 82.96 13.76
N VAL A 102 86.65 83.73 14.74
CA VAL A 102 87.49 84.41 15.74
C VAL A 102 88.01 83.37 16.74
N PRO A 103 89.33 83.11 16.83
CA PRO A 103 89.88 82.06 17.72
C PRO A 103 89.46 82.22 19.17
N GLU A 104 89.45 83.46 19.67
CA GLU A 104 89.07 83.81 21.04
C GLU A 104 87.62 83.43 21.37
N HIS A 105 86.74 83.41 20.37
CA HIS A 105 85.36 82.91 20.53
C HIS A 105 85.32 81.38 20.58
N GLN A 106 86.16 80.69 19.81
CA GLN A 106 86.26 79.23 19.85
C GLN A 106 86.84 78.75 21.19
N ASP A 107 87.84 79.45 21.73
CA ASP A 107 88.45 79.15 23.04
C ASP A 107 87.48 79.42 24.21
N LEU A 108 86.65 80.46 24.11
CA LEU A 108 85.56 80.72 25.07
C LEU A 108 84.48 79.63 25.04
N LEU A 109 84.20 79.05 23.87
CA LEU A 109 83.20 77.98 23.71
C LEU A 109 83.74 76.61 24.11
N SER A 110 85.01 76.31 23.81
CA SER A 110 85.67 75.05 24.21
C SER A 110 85.91 74.98 25.72
N SER A 111 86.19 76.11 26.38
CA SER A 111 86.29 76.22 27.84
C SER A 111 84.93 76.27 28.58
N SER A 112 83.82 76.09 27.87
CA SER A 112 82.47 76.08 28.46
C SER A 112 82.25 74.93 29.43
N LYS A 113 81.74 75.26 30.63
CA LYS A 113 81.31 74.31 31.66
C LYS A 113 80.13 73.42 31.23
N CYS A 114 79.43 73.77 30.15
CA CYS A 114 78.39 72.93 29.57
C CYS A 114 79.03 71.92 28.60
N THR A 115 79.05 70.64 28.98
CA THR A 115 79.65 69.54 28.20
C THR A 115 79.10 69.41 26.78
N PHE A 116 77.85 69.80 26.54
CA PHE A 116 77.28 69.88 25.20
C PHE A 116 77.92 70.98 24.35
N VAL A 117 78.19 72.15 24.93
CA VAL A 117 78.80 73.29 24.21
C VAL A 117 80.27 73.03 23.94
N SER A 118 81.05 72.61 24.95
CA SER A 118 82.46 72.28 24.75
C SER A 118 82.65 71.04 23.85
N GLY A 119 81.69 70.11 23.84
CA GLY A 119 81.66 68.99 22.89
C GLY A 119 81.38 69.36 21.43
N LEU A 120 80.80 70.54 21.15
CA LEU A 120 80.62 71.07 19.79
C LEU A 120 81.86 71.79 19.26
N PHE A 121 82.74 72.27 20.15
CA PHE A 121 83.94 73.04 19.82
C PHE A 121 85.19 72.36 20.39
N PRO A 122 85.59 71.18 19.86
CA PRO A 122 86.78 70.47 20.33
C PRO A 122 88.06 71.31 20.10
N PRO A 123 89.08 71.17 20.96
CA PRO A 123 90.35 71.86 20.79
C PRO A 123 91.07 71.43 19.51
N LEU A 124 91.72 72.37 18.85
CA LEU A 124 92.48 72.13 17.61
C LEU A 124 93.82 71.41 17.90
N PRO A 125 94.29 70.50 17.02
CA PRO A 125 95.59 69.86 17.18
C PRO A 125 96.76 70.85 17.08
N GLU A 126 97.64 70.84 18.08
CA GLU A 126 98.76 71.81 18.26
C GLU A 126 99.82 71.79 17.14
N GLU A 127 99.90 70.69 16.37
CA GLU A 127 100.91 70.51 15.32
C GLU A 127 100.73 71.44 14.10
N THR A 128 99.57 72.09 13.96
CA THR A 128 99.27 72.93 12.78
C THR A 128 100.02 74.28 12.74
N SER A 129 100.70 74.64 13.83
CA SER A 129 101.25 75.98 14.15
C SER A 129 102.31 76.57 13.20
N LYS A 130 102.81 75.84 12.18
CA LYS A 130 103.87 76.31 11.26
C LYS A 130 103.56 76.23 9.76
N SER A 131 102.38 75.75 9.35
CA SER A 131 101.93 75.92 7.95
C SER A 131 100.41 75.99 7.84
N SER A 132 99.83 77.08 8.35
CA SER A 132 98.41 77.41 8.18
C SER A 132 98.11 77.69 6.70
N LYS A 133 97.85 76.61 5.95
CA LYS A 133 97.27 76.67 4.61
C LYS A 133 95.83 77.13 4.77
N PHE A 134 95.53 78.35 4.31
CA PHE A 134 94.19 78.92 4.30
C PHE A 134 93.17 77.93 3.72
N SER A 135 92.24 77.51 4.58
CA SER A 135 91.27 76.44 4.31
C SER A 135 89.89 77.07 4.15
N SER A 136 89.61 77.50 2.91
CA SER A 136 88.37 78.14 2.50
C SER A 136 87.18 77.19 2.45
N ILE A 137 85.95 77.72 2.47
CA ILE A 137 84.73 76.91 2.26
C ILE A 137 84.81 76.18 0.91
N GLY A 138 85.23 76.85 -0.17
CA GLY A 138 85.37 76.25 -1.50
C GLY A 138 86.34 75.06 -1.52
N SER A 139 87.47 75.18 -0.83
CA SER A 139 88.46 74.10 -0.74
C SER A 139 87.97 72.90 0.09
N ARG A 140 87.27 73.14 1.20
CA ARG A 140 86.67 72.09 2.05
C ARG A 140 85.52 71.37 1.33
N PHE A 141 84.63 72.13 0.70
CA PHE A 141 83.51 71.58 -0.07
C PHE A 141 83.99 70.72 -1.25
N LYS A 142 85.02 71.17 -1.98
CA LYS A 142 85.65 70.35 -3.03
C LYS A 142 86.20 69.03 -2.48
N LEU A 143 86.90 69.05 -1.34
CA LEU A 143 87.45 67.82 -0.74
C LEU A 143 86.35 66.83 -0.33
N GLN A 144 85.27 67.33 0.28
CA GLN A 144 84.09 66.52 0.62
C GLN A 144 83.39 65.94 -0.61
N LEU A 145 83.27 66.74 -1.68
CA LEU A 145 82.68 66.29 -2.95
C LEU A 145 83.55 65.22 -3.64
N GLN A 146 84.88 65.36 -3.58
CA GLN A 146 85.79 64.33 -4.09
C GLN A 146 85.64 63.02 -3.32
N GLN A 147 85.63 63.06 -1.99
CA GLN A 147 85.44 61.87 -1.13
C GLN A 147 84.08 61.19 -1.39
N LEU A 148 83.02 61.97 -1.62
CA LEU A 148 81.72 61.45 -2.03
C LEU A 148 81.78 60.77 -3.40
N MET A 149 82.45 61.37 -4.39
CA MET A 149 82.59 60.78 -5.73
C MET A 149 83.46 59.51 -5.72
N GLU A 150 84.53 59.47 -4.94
CA GLU A 150 85.35 58.26 -4.72
C GLU A 150 84.50 57.13 -4.10
N THR A 151 83.68 57.45 -3.10
CA THR A 151 82.73 56.51 -2.48
C THR A 151 81.71 56.00 -3.51
N LEU A 152 81.06 56.89 -4.26
CA LEU A 152 80.04 56.51 -5.26
C LEU A 152 80.63 55.66 -6.39
N ASN A 153 81.83 55.99 -6.88
CA ASN A 153 82.51 55.24 -7.94
C ASN A 153 82.93 53.82 -7.51
N SER A 154 82.96 53.50 -6.22
CA SER A 154 83.15 52.14 -5.69
C SER A 154 81.88 51.27 -5.70
N THR A 155 80.72 51.84 -6.06
CA THR A 155 79.40 51.20 -5.98
C THR A 155 78.69 51.13 -7.34
N GLU A 156 77.61 50.35 -7.45
CA GLU A 156 76.73 50.37 -8.62
C GLU A 156 75.70 51.51 -8.50
N PRO A 157 75.73 52.54 -9.38
CA PRO A 157 74.89 53.72 -9.19
C PRO A 157 73.47 53.53 -9.75
N HIS A 158 72.48 53.60 -8.86
CA HIS A 158 71.05 53.61 -9.23
C HIS A 158 70.48 55.05 -9.18
N TYR A 159 69.98 55.54 -10.32
CA TYR A 159 69.55 56.94 -10.46
C TYR A 159 68.03 57.11 -10.28
N VAL A 160 67.64 57.90 -9.28
CA VAL A 160 66.28 58.44 -9.14
C VAL A 160 66.29 59.91 -9.56
N ARG A 161 65.40 60.31 -10.48
CA ARG A 161 65.29 61.68 -10.99
C ARG A 161 63.94 62.28 -10.60
N CYS A 162 63.93 63.14 -9.59
CA CYS A 162 62.74 63.87 -9.16
C CYS A 162 62.36 64.96 -10.17
N VAL A 163 61.06 65.14 -10.43
CA VAL A 163 60.52 66.16 -11.33
C VAL A 163 59.41 66.92 -10.63
N LYS A 164 59.50 68.25 -10.57
CA LYS A 164 58.46 69.14 -10.06
C LYS A 164 57.40 69.35 -11.14
N PRO A 165 56.14 68.93 -10.94
CA PRO A 165 55.14 68.93 -12.01
C PRO A 165 54.54 70.31 -12.30
N ASN A 166 54.53 71.21 -11.32
CA ASN A 166 54.10 72.60 -11.47
C ASN A 166 54.72 73.49 -10.39
N ASN A 167 54.81 74.79 -10.65
CA ASN A 167 55.34 75.74 -9.67
C ASN A 167 54.32 76.14 -8.58
N LEU A 168 53.02 75.90 -8.81
CA LEU A 168 51.93 76.22 -7.88
C LEU A 168 51.77 75.24 -6.71
N LEU A 169 52.59 74.18 -6.64
CA LEU A 169 52.55 73.11 -5.64
C LEU A 169 51.20 72.38 -5.53
N LYS A 170 50.41 72.34 -6.61
CA LYS A 170 49.08 71.71 -6.66
C LYS A 170 49.15 70.27 -7.21
N PRO A 171 48.30 69.34 -6.74
CA PRO A 171 48.17 68.03 -7.38
C PRO A 171 47.58 68.16 -8.80
N ALA A 172 47.85 67.17 -9.66
CA ALA A 172 47.31 67.01 -11.01
C ALA A 172 47.56 68.13 -12.04
N ILE A 173 48.25 69.24 -11.71
CA ILE A 173 48.69 70.24 -12.68
C ILE A 173 50.06 69.85 -13.25
N PHE A 174 50.20 69.83 -14.59
CA PHE A 174 51.39 69.39 -15.31
C PHE A 174 51.87 70.49 -16.28
N GLU A 175 52.94 71.20 -15.91
CA GLU A 175 53.49 72.33 -16.67
C GLU A 175 54.53 71.86 -17.69
N ASN A 176 54.06 71.48 -18.90
CA ASN A 176 54.88 70.92 -19.99
C ASN A 176 56.25 71.61 -20.19
N VAL A 177 56.29 72.95 -20.21
CA VAL A 177 57.52 73.72 -20.46
C VAL A 177 58.53 73.53 -19.31
N ASN A 178 58.08 73.70 -18.06
CA ASN A 178 58.92 73.58 -16.87
C ASN A 178 59.41 72.14 -16.67
N ILE A 179 58.60 71.14 -17.05
CA ILE A 179 58.98 69.73 -17.01
C ILE A 179 59.97 69.39 -18.13
N MET A 180 59.75 69.86 -19.36
CA MET A 180 60.69 69.66 -20.46
C MET A 180 62.05 70.32 -20.21
N GLN A 181 62.08 71.47 -19.53
CA GLN A 181 63.32 72.08 -19.07
C GLN A 181 64.00 71.21 -18.01
N GLN A 182 63.29 70.75 -16.98
CA GLN A 182 63.84 69.82 -15.99
C GLN A 182 64.37 68.51 -16.59
N LEU A 183 63.71 67.95 -17.62
CA LEU A 183 64.17 66.73 -18.29
C LEU A 183 65.42 66.95 -19.16
N ARG A 184 65.63 68.17 -19.66
CA ARG A 184 66.89 68.60 -20.30
C ARG A 184 67.98 68.78 -19.24
N CYS A 185 67.75 69.64 -18.25
CA CYS A 185 68.72 69.94 -17.17
C CYS A 185 69.07 68.70 -16.32
N GLY A 186 68.16 67.74 -16.17
CA GLY A 186 68.36 66.48 -15.45
C GLY A 186 68.98 65.34 -16.28
N GLY A 187 69.25 65.57 -17.57
CA GLY A 187 69.98 64.65 -18.45
C GLY A 187 69.15 63.48 -18.96
N VAL A 188 67.86 63.47 -18.65
CA VAL A 188 66.95 62.34 -18.92
C VAL A 188 66.75 62.17 -20.42
N LEU A 189 66.56 63.25 -21.17
CA LEU A 189 66.41 63.17 -22.63
C LEU A 189 67.69 62.68 -23.32
N GLU A 190 68.86 63.03 -22.81
CA GLU A 190 70.15 62.64 -23.38
C GLU A 190 70.50 61.19 -23.05
N ALA A 191 70.25 60.76 -21.80
CA ALA A 191 70.33 59.35 -21.41
C ALA A 191 69.36 58.48 -22.23
N ILE A 192 68.13 58.96 -22.51
CA ILE A 192 67.19 58.28 -23.41
C ILE A 192 67.73 58.25 -24.84
N ARG A 193 68.29 59.35 -25.38
CA ARG A 193 68.88 59.39 -26.72
C ARG A 193 69.97 58.33 -26.89
N ILE A 194 70.89 58.25 -25.93
CA ILE A 194 71.98 57.26 -25.91
C ILE A 194 71.41 55.84 -25.75
N SER A 195 70.47 55.63 -24.83
CA SER A 195 69.82 54.33 -24.58
C SER A 195 69.03 53.80 -25.78
N CYS A 196 68.40 54.68 -26.59
CA CYS A 196 67.72 54.29 -27.82
C CYS A 196 68.69 54.07 -28.99
N ALA A 197 69.75 54.90 -29.10
CA ALA A 197 70.78 54.78 -30.12
C ALA A 197 71.70 53.56 -29.92
N GLY A 198 71.87 53.11 -28.68
CA GLY A 198 72.57 51.88 -28.31
C GLY A 198 71.66 50.66 -28.10
N TYR A 199 72.15 49.72 -27.30
CA TYR A 199 71.51 48.45 -26.96
C TYR A 199 71.35 48.33 -25.45
N PRO A 200 70.21 48.78 -24.88
CA PRO A 200 70.04 48.90 -23.43
C PRO A 200 69.71 47.58 -22.75
N THR A 201 69.20 46.58 -23.49
CA THR A 201 68.96 45.23 -22.93
C THR A 201 70.06 44.28 -23.38
N ARG A 202 70.74 43.66 -22.41
CA ARG A 202 71.87 42.74 -22.61
C ARG A 202 71.60 41.44 -21.87
N ARG A 203 71.87 40.29 -22.49
CA ARG A 203 71.71 38.96 -21.87
C ARG A 203 72.80 38.02 -22.32
N ALA A 204 73.33 37.20 -21.41
CA ALA A 204 74.20 36.08 -21.77
C ALA A 204 73.42 35.05 -22.61
N PHE A 205 74.09 34.34 -23.51
CA PHE A 205 73.42 33.39 -24.41
C PHE A 205 72.63 32.31 -23.64
N PHE A 206 73.24 31.65 -22.66
CA PHE A 206 72.54 30.71 -21.75
C PHE A 206 71.24 31.27 -21.12
N GLU A 207 71.25 32.50 -20.57
CA GLU A 207 70.04 33.11 -19.99
C GLU A 207 68.94 33.29 -21.04
N PHE A 208 69.33 33.71 -22.24
CA PHE A 208 68.40 33.94 -23.34
C PHE A 208 67.80 32.63 -23.87
N ILE A 209 68.62 31.59 -24.07
CA ILE A 209 68.19 30.27 -24.51
C ILE A 209 67.24 29.63 -23.47
N ASN A 210 67.61 29.67 -22.19
CA ASN A 210 66.77 29.12 -21.11
C ASN A 210 65.40 29.84 -21.05
N ARG A 211 65.37 31.17 -21.26
CA ARG A 211 64.11 31.93 -21.30
C ARG A 211 63.29 31.68 -22.58
N PHE A 212 63.92 31.63 -23.76
CA PHE A 212 63.24 31.77 -25.06
C PHE A 212 63.33 30.57 -26.01
N SER A 213 64.02 29.48 -25.66
CA SER A 213 64.03 28.20 -26.41
C SER A 213 62.64 27.72 -26.84
N LEU A 214 61.62 27.93 -26.00
CA LEU A 214 60.20 27.64 -26.30
C LEU A 214 59.67 28.32 -27.59
N LEU A 215 60.27 29.43 -28.04
CA LEU A 215 59.90 30.13 -29.27
C LEU A 215 60.45 29.44 -30.54
N ALA A 216 61.54 28.67 -30.41
CA ALA A 216 62.14 27.93 -31.50
C ALA A 216 62.66 26.55 -31.02
N PRO A 217 61.76 25.58 -30.74
CA PRO A 217 62.18 24.24 -30.29
C PRO A 217 63.19 23.58 -31.24
N GLU A 218 62.96 23.69 -32.56
CA GLU A 218 63.86 23.22 -33.62
C GLU A 218 65.30 23.75 -33.50
N ALA A 219 65.50 24.94 -32.93
CA ALA A 219 66.82 25.54 -32.75
C ALA A 219 67.60 24.89 -31.58
N SER A 220 66.89 24.32 -30.60
CA SER A 220 67.45 23.71 -29.40
C SER A 220 67.66 22.19 -29.49
N GLU A 221 67.04 21.52 -30.48
CA GLU A 221 67.21 20.08 -30.71
C GLU A 221 68.47 19.75 -31.51
N ALA A 222 68.89 20.67 -32.40
CA ALA A 222 70.18 20.56 -33.09
C ALA A 222 71.31 21.06 -32.18
N ASN A 223 72.38 20.26 -32.07
CA ASN A 223 73.51 20.44 -31.15
C ASN A 223 74.47 21.58 -31.60
N ASN A 224 73.95 22.80 -31.71
CA ASN A 224 74.64 23.99 -32.20
C ASN A 224 75.32 24.77 -31.04
N ASP A 225 76.32 25.60 -31.39
CA ASP A 225 76.84 26.66 -30.53
C ASP A 225 75.73 27.58 -30.00
N GLU A 226 75.85 28.04 -28.75
CA GLU A 226 74.85 28.90 -28.09
C GLU A 226 74.55 30.15 -28.92
N LYS A 227 75.57 30.73 -29.56
CA LYS A 227 75.42 31.90 -30.46
C LYS A 227 74.47 31.60 -31.63
N ALA A 228 74.56 30.42 -32.22
CA ALA A 228 73.71 29.99 -33.34
C ALA A 228 72.29 29.63 -32.90
N VAL A 229 72.10 29.08 -31.69
CA VAL A 229 70.75 28.88 -31.11
C VAL A 229 70.08 30.23 -30.86
N CYS A 230 70.81 31.20 -30.29
CA CYS A 230 70.34 32.56 -30.08
C CYS A 230 69.93 33.24 -31.40
N GLN A 231 70.77 33.14 -32.44
CA GLN A 231 70.48 33.68 -33.76
C GLN A 231 69.19 33.11 -34.35
N LYS A 232 69.03 31.78 -34.37
CA LYS A 232 67.82 31.11 -34.89
C LYS A 232 66.53 31.53 -34.15
N ILE A 233 66.60 31.77 -32.84
CA ILE A 233 65.45 32.30 -32.06
C ILE A 233 65.08 33.71 -32.53
N LEU A 234 66.07 34.59 -32.74
CA LEU A 234 65.85 35.98 -33.16
C LEU A 234 65.33 36.08 -34.60
N GLU A 235 65.89 35.27 -35.52
CA GLU A 235 65.47 35.16 -36.91
C GLU A 235 64.03 34.65 -37.02
N LYS A 236 63.67 33.59 -36.28
CA LYS A 236 62.30 33.04 -36.26
C LYS A 236 61.26 34.02 -35.69
N MET A 237 61.69 35.00 -34.89
CA MET A 237 60.84 36.07 -34.36
C MET A 237 60.88 37.36 -35.22
N GLU A 238 61.57 37.35 -36.37
CA GLU A 238 61.67 38.45 -37.34
C GLU A 238 62.20 39.80 -36.78
N LEU A 239 62.93 39.75 -35.66
CA LEU A 239 63.47 40.95 -35.02
C LEU A 239 64.55 41.61 -35.88
N LYS A 240 64.59 42.96 -35.89
CA LYS A 240 65.51 43.75 -36.71
C LYS A 240 66.39 44.65 -35.85
N GLY A 241 67.66 44.82 -36.22
CA GLY A 241 68.58 45.71 -35.53
C GLY A 241 68.96 45.28 -34.10
N TYR A 242 68.96 43.98 -33.83
CA TYR A 242 69.69 43.39 -32.70
C TYR A 242 71.18 43.23 -33.06
N GLN A 243 72.02 42.93 -32.06
CA GLN A 243 73.42 42.54 -32.26
C GLN A 243 73.79 41.32 -31.41
N ILE A 244 74.76 40.53 -31.86
CA ILE A 244 75.19 39.28 -31.19
C ILE A 244 76.72 39.31 -30.99
N GLY A 245 77.16 39.58 -29.77
CA GLY A 245 78.56 39.73 -29.39
C GLY A 245 79.32 38.40 -29.26
N LYS A 246 80.26 38.35 -28.31
CA LYS A 246 81.05 37.15 -27.97
C LYS A 246 80.43 36.30 -26.88
N THR A 247 79.78 36.94 -25.91
CA THR A 247 79.16 36.28 -24.74
C THR A 247 77.69 36.68 -24.54
N LYS A 248 77.26 37.79 -25.17
CA LYS A 248 75.94 38.40 -24.93
C LYS A 248 75.20 38.77 -26.22
N ILE A 249 73.87 38.72 -26.15
CA ILE A 249 72.96 39.36 -27.10
C ILE A 249 72.72 40.80 -26.65
N PHE A 250 72.67 41.70 -27.62
CA PHE A 250 72.41 43.12 -27.46
C PHE A 250 71.10 43.47 -28.19
N LEU A 251 70.09 43.88 -27.42
CA LEU A 251 68.74 44.14 -27.90
C LEU A 251 68.36 45.61 -27.71
N ARG A 252 67.60 46.14 -28.68
CA ARG A 252 67.02 47.49 -28.64
C ARG A 252 65.91 47.58 -27.59
N ALA A 253 65.56 48.81 -27.21
CA ALA A 253 64.39 49.06 -26.37
C ALA A 253 63.12 48.39 -26.95
N GLY A 254 62.30 47.80 -26.09
CA GLY A 254 61.07 47.10 -26.47
C GLY A 254 61.22 45.64 -26.93
N GLN A 255 62.34 45.25 -27.57
CA GLN A 255 62.49 43.91 -28.17
C GLN A 255 62.37 42.75 -27.17
N MET A 256 62.91 42.93 -25.96
CA MET A 256 62.75 41.96 -24.87
C MET A 256 61.28 41.76 -24.47
N ALA A 257 60.50 42.85 -24.45
CA ALA A 257 59.07 42.80 -24.14
C ALA A 257 58.25 42.15 -25.26
N GLU A 258 58.65 42.31 -26.53
CA GLU A 258 58.05 41.56 -27.64
C GLU A 258 58.32 40.05 -27.49
N LEU A 259 59.57 39.64 -27.22
CA LEU A 259 59.91 38.23 -27.01
C LEU A 259 59.14 37.62 -25.83
N ASP A 260 59.01 38.34 -24.71
CA ASP A 260 58.18 37.90 -23.58
C ASP A 260 56.69 37.84 -23.94
N ALA A 261 56.18 38.74 -24.78
CA ALA A 261 54.78 38.70 -25.26
C ALA A 261 54.54 37.48 -26.16
N ARG A 262 55.43 37.19 -27.13
CA ARG A 262 55.38 35.97 -27.96
C ARG A 262 55.43 34.72 -27.07
N ARG A 263 56.32 34.70 -26.07
CA ARG A 263 56.48 33.59 -25.11
C ARG A 263 55.21 33.37 -24.28
N ALA A 264 54.58 34.44 -23.82
CA ALA A 264 53.31 34.38 -23.09
C ALA A 264 52.16 33.83 -23.97
N GLN A 265 52.13 34.15 -25.27
CA GLN A 265 51.15 33.58 -26.21
C GLN A 265 51.30 32.06 -26.35
N VAL A 266 52.52 31.55 -26.57
CA VAL A 266 52.80 30.10 -26.69
C VAL A 266 52.40 29.36 -25.39
N LEU A 267 52.82 29.88 -24.23
CA LEU A 267 52.44 29.33 -22.93
C LEU A 267 50.91 29.34 -22.71
N SER A 268 50.21 30.39 -23.16
CA SER A 268 48.75 30.49 -23.10
C SER A 268 48.07 29.39 -23.93
N ILE A 269 48.58 29.08 -25.13
CA ILE A 269 48.04 28.04 -26.02
C ILE A 269 48.26 26.65 -25.42
N ALA A 270 49.46 26.38 -24.89
CA ALA A 270 49.75 25.13 -24.17
C ALA A 270 48.83 24.94 -22.95
N ALA A 271 48.71 25.96 -22.10
CA ALA A 271 47.84 25.94 -20.93
C ALA A 271 46.36 25.73 -21.32
N LYS A 272 45.84 26.42 -22.34
CA LYS A 272 44.47 26.22 -22.87
C LYS A 272 44.25 24.78 -23.35
N THR A 273 45.25 24.15 -23.94
CA THR A 273 45.18 22.77 -24.44
C THR A 273 45.10 21.76 -23.28
N ILE A 274 45.96 21.91 -22.27
CA ILE A 274 45.94 21.10 -21.04
C ILE A 274 44.60 21.28 -20.30
N GLN A 275 44.17 22.53 -20.07
CA GLN A 275 42.91 22.86 -19.41
C GLN A 275 41.71 22.26 -20.16
N ARG A 276 41.68 22.33 -21.50
CA ARG A 276 40.64 21.69 -22.33
C ARG A 276 40.59 20.18 -22.10
N ARG A 277 41.73 19.50 -22.08
CA ARG A 277 41.79 18.03 -21.86
C ARG A 277 41.33 17.64 -20.46
N VAL A 278 41.75 18.38 -19.42
CA VAL A 278 41.36 18.16 -18.03
C VAL A 278 39.86 18.39 -17.81
N ARG A 279 39.32 19.53 -18.29
CA ARG A 279 37.88 19.84 -18.19
C ARG A 279 37.03 18.78 -18.87
N THR A 280 37.41 18.34 -20.07
CA THR A 280 36.72 17.25 -20.79
C THR A 280 36.80 15.91 -20.05
N HIS A 281 37.94 15.57 -19.45
CA HIS A 281 38.04 14.37 -18.60
C HIS A 281 37.11 14.44 -17.39
N GLN A 282 37.12 15.56 -16.66
CA GLN A 282 36.28 15.77 -15.47
C GLN A 282 34.78 15.72 -15.80
N ALA A 283 34.36 16.39 -16.88
CA ALA A 283 32.99 16.37 -17.36
C ALA A 283 32.55 14.96 -17.79
N ARG A 284 33.38 14.23 -18.57
CA ARG A 284 33.11 12.83 -18.96
C ARG A 284 32.99 11.91 -17.75
N ARG A 285 33.87 12.06 -16.75
CA ARG A 285 33.85 11.28 -15.50
C ARG A 285 32.55 11.52 -14.72
N HIS A 286 32.13 12.78 -14.59
CA HIS A 286 30.87 13.14 -13.94
C HIS A 286 29.65 12.59 -14.71
N TYR A 287 29.59 12.78 -16.02
CA TYR A 287 28.50 12.28 -16.87
C TYR A 287 28.34 10.76 -16.80
N LEU A 288 29.44 9.99 -16.85
CA LEU A 288 29.40 8.53 -16.74
C LEU A 288 28.91 8.06 -15.35
N ALA A 289 29.33 8.73 -14.28
CA ALA A 289 28.85 8.44 -12.92
C ALA A 289 27.35 8.77 -12.76
N LEU A 290 26.90 9.91 -13.29
CA LEU A 290 25.49 10.29 -13.30
C LEU A 290 24.66 9.28 -14.11
N ARG A 291 25.07 8.95 -15.33
CA ARG A 291 24.40 7.95 -16.19
C ARG A 291 24.25 6.60 -15.48
N LYS A 292 25.28 6.11 -14.78
CA LYS A 292 25.21 4.86 -14.00
C LYS A 292 24.17 4.94 -12.88
N LYS A 293 24.14 6.04 -12.12
CA LYS A 293 23.13 6.28 -11.07
C LYS A 293 21.71 6.38 -11.65
N THR A 294 21.52 7.13 -12.75
CA THR A 294 20.21 7.29 -13.40
C THR A 294 19.66 5.96 -13.92
N ILE A 295 20.48 5.13 -14.58
CA ILE A 295 20.06 3.81 -15.06
C ILE A 295 19.63 2.90 -13.90
N TYR A 296 20.35 2.92 -12.78
CA TYR A 296 20.00 2.17 -11.57
C TYR A 296 18.69 2.64 -10.92
N VAL A 297 18.48 3.95 -10.81
CA VAL A 297 17.20 4.50 -10.31
C VAL A 297 16.05 4.14 -11.24
N GLN A 298 16.25 4.18 -12.57
CA GLN A 298 15.23 3.79 -13.54
C GLN A 298 14.91 2.29 -13.50
N SER A 299 15.88 1.39 -13.28
CA SER A 299 15.59 -0.05 -13.17
C SER A 299 14.80 -0.38 -11.90
N LEU A 300 15.12 0.25 -10.76
CA LEU A 300 14.33 0.16 -9.53
C LEU A 300 12.88 0.64 -9.74
N TRP A 301 12.67 1.76 -10.45
CA TRP A 301 11.32 2.26 -10.75
C TRP A 301 10.53 1.34 -11.70
N ARG A 302 11.17 0.80 -12.75
CA ARG A 302 10.54 -0.20 -13.64
C ARG A 302 10.12 -1.45 -12.86
N GLY A 303 10.98 -1.95 -11.98
CA GLY A 303 10.66 -3.08 -11.09
C GLY A 303 9.48 -2.78 -10.15
N ARG A 304 9.50 -1.63 -9.46
CA ARG A 304 8.39 -1.20 -8.57
C ARG A 304 7.07 -1.05 -9.32
N LEU A 305 7.08 -0.53 -10.54
CA LEU A 305 5.88 -0.40 -11.39
C LEU A 305 5.32 -1.78 -11.75
N ALA A 306 6.16 -2.71 -12.21
CA ALA A 306 5.75 -4.08 -12.50
C ALA A 306 5.15 -4.80 -11.27
N CYS A 307 5.77 -4.66 -10.10
CA CYS A 307 5.23 -5.19 -8.85
C CYS A 307 3.87 -4.58 -8.48
N LYS A 308 3.67 -3.26 -8.67
CA LYS A 308 2.39 -2.59 -8.40
C LYS A 308 1.27 -3.07 -9.35
N LEU A 309 1.58 -3.21 -10.65
CA LEU A 309 0.64 -3.76 -11.63
C LEU A 309 0.23 -5.20 -11.27
N TYR A 310 1.21 -6.06 -10.96
CA TYR A 310 0.95 -7.44 -10.54
C TYR A 310 0.15 -7.54 -9.23
N GLN A 311 0.37 -6.65 -8.28
CA GLN A 311 -0.45 -6.55 -7.06
C GLN A 311 -1.90 -6.18 -7.35
N ASN A 312 -2.17 -5.28 -8.30
CA ASN A 312 -3.53 -4.95 -8.73
C ASN A 312 -4.21 -6.15 -9.41
N MET A 313 -3.55 -6.79 -10.39
CA MET A 313 -4.06 -8.00 -11.04
C MET A 313 -4.37 -9.12 -10.03
N ARG A 314 -3.53 -9.31 -9.00
CA ARG A 314 -3.79 -10.27 -7.92
C ARG A 314 -5.01 -9.89 -7.07
N ARG A 315 -5.23 -8.60 -6.79
CA ARG A 315 -6.40 -8.11 -6.04
C ARG A 315 -7.69 -8.30 -6.85
N GLU A 316 -7.67 -7.97 -8.13
CA GLU A 316 -8.79 -8.17 -9.07
C GLU A 316 -9.15 -9.65 -9.19
N ALA A 317 -8.17 -10.52 -9.44
CA ALA A 317 -8.39 -11.97 -9.50
C ALA A 317 -8.93 -12.55 -8.17
N ALA A 318 -8.46 -12.05 -7.03
CA ALA A 318 -8.99 -12.43 -5.72
C ALA A 318 -10.44 -11.97 -5.52
N ALA A 319 -10.77 -10.72 -5.89
CA ALA A 319 -12.12 -10.18 -5.81
C ALA A 319 -13.09 -10.98 -6.70
N VAL A 320 -12.73 -11.26 -7.95
CA VAL A 320 -13.52 -12.11 -8.87
C VAL A 320 -13.71 -13.52 -8.30
N LYS A 321 -12.67 -14.11 -7.69
CA LYS A 321 -12.77 -15.42 -7.01
C LYS A 321 -13.76 -15.38 -5.85
N ILE A 322 -13.70 -14.37 -4.98
CA ILE A 322 -14.63 -14.19 -3.86
C ILE A 322 -16.07 -14.01 -4.38
N GLN A 323 -16.30 -13.09 -5.32
CA GLN A 323 -17.61 -12.85 -5.93
C GLN A 323 -18.20 -14.12 -6.57
N LYS A 324 -17.38 -14.92 -7.27
CA LYS A 324 -17.77 -16.22 -7.85
C LYS A 324 -18.22 -17.22 -6.78
N HIS A 325 -17.52 -17.29 -5.64
CA HIS A 325 -17.90 -18.17 -4.54
C HIS A 325 -19.18 -17.71 -3.81
N VAL A 326 -19.34 -16.40 -3.57
CA VAL A 326 -20.55 -15.82 -2.94
C VAL A 326 -21.78 -16.06 -3.81
N ARG A 327 -21.76 -15.65 -5.09
CA ARG A 327 -22.87 -15.86 -6.03
C ARG A 327 -23.25 -17.35 -6.16
N ARG A 328 -22.25 -18.25 -6.18
CA ARG A 328 -22.49 -19.71 -6.18
C ARG A 328 -23.19 -20.18 -4.90
N HIS A 329 -22.80 -19.64 -3.74
CA HIS A 329 -23.42 -19.99 -2.45
C HIS A 329 -24.88 -19.52 -2.41
N GLU A 330 -25.16 -18.29 -2.80
CA GLU A 330 -26.50 -17.69 -2.81
C GLU A 330 -27.45 -18.48 -3.71
N SER A 331 -27.08 -18.73 -4.97
CA SER A 331 -27.90 -19.53 -5.90
C SER A 331 -28.11 -20.96 -5.40
N ARG A 332 -27.09 -21.59 -4.78
CA ARG A 332 -27.24 -22.93 -4.18
C ARG A 332 -28.19 -22.91 -2.97
N LYS A 333 -28.12 -21.88 -2.12
CA LYS A 333 -29.01 -21.70 -0.96
C LYS A 333 -30.47 -21.50 -1.40
N GLY A 334 -30.70 -20.70 -2.44
CA GLY A 334 -32.01 -20.53 -3.09
C GLY A 334 -32.55 -21.84 -3.66
N TYR A 335 -31.75 -22.55 -4.46
CA TYR A 335 -32.13 -23.84 -5.04
C TYR A 335 -32.48 -24.89 -3.97
N ILE A 336 -31.66 -25.04 -2.93
CA ILE A 336 -31.91 -26.01 -1.84
C ILE A 336 -33.21 -25.68 -1.11
N LYS A 337 -33.48 -24.39 -0.81
CA LYS A 337 -34.75 -23.98 -0.18
C LYS A 337 -35.95 -24.32 -1.08
N LEU A 338 -35.89 -24.00 -2.36
CA LEU A 338 -36.95 -24.31 -3.32
C LEU A 338 -37.17 -25.83 -3.44
N HIS A 339 -36.10 -26.62 -3.57
CA HIS A 339 -36.16 -28.07 -3.65
C HIS A 339 -36.79 -28.69 -2.39
N ALA A 340 -36.45 -28.21 -1.20
CA ALA A 340 -37.06 -28.66 0.06
C ALA A 340 -38.58 -28.35 0.11
N SER A 341 -38.99 -27.14 -0.29
CA SER A 341 -40.41 -26.76 -0.38
C SER A 341 -41.18 -27.62 -1.40
N VAL A 342 -40.61 -27.85 -2.58
CA VAL A 342 -41.20 -28.72 -3.61
C VAL A 342 -41.30 -30.17 -3.13
N LEU A 343 -40.27 -30.71 -2.47
CA LEU A 343 -40.29 -32.06 -1.92
C LEU A 343 -41.38 -32.22 -0.84
N THR A 344 -41.53 -31.22 0.04
CA THR A 344 -42.58 -31.19 1.08
C THR A 344 -43.98 -31.14 0.46
N LEU A 345 -44.17 -30.35 -0.60
CA LEU A 345 -45.43 -30.31 -1.34
C LEU A 345 -45.72 -31.65 -2.02
N GLN A 346 -44.73 -32.27 -2.67
CA GLN A 346 -44.89 -33.57 -3.31
C GLN A 346 -45.21 -34.68 -2.31
N THR A 347 -44.58 -34.75 -1.14
CA THR A 347 -44.89 -35.77 -0.12
C THR A 347 -46.28 -35.55 0.46
N ALA A 348 -46.68 -34.29 0.72
CA ALA A 348 -48.03 -33.96 1.13
C ALA A 348 -49.08 -34.39 0.09
N LEU A 349 -48.86 -34.10 -1.20
CA LEU A 349 -49.76 -34.50 -2.30
C LEU A 349 -49.84 -36.03 -2.46
N ARG A 350 -48.71 -36.75 -2.43
CA ARG A 350 -48.68 -38.23 -2.44
C ARG A 350 -49.47 -38.81 -1.26
N ALA A 351 -49.31 -38.24 -0.06
CA ALA A 351 -50.07 -38.65 1.12
C ALA A 351 -51.57 -38.30 1.02
N ILE A 352 -51.96 -37.19 0.37
CA ILE A 352 -53.37 -36.85 0.10
C ILE A 352 -53.98 -37.87 -0.89
N ALA A 353 -53.27 -38.23 -1.96
CA ALA A 353 -53.70 -39.22 -2.94
C ALA A 353 -53.92 -40.60 -2.29
N ALA A 354 -52.93 -41.11 -1.56
CA ALA A 354 -53.05 -42.38 -0.82
C ALA A 354 -54.21 -42.37 0.19
N ARG A 355 -54.43 -41.25 0.90
CA ARG A 355 -55.59 -41.09 1.81
C ARG A 355 -56.94 -40.97 1.07
N LYS A 356 -56.97 -40.51 -0.19
CA LYS A 356 -58.18 -40.53 -1.03
C LYS A 356 -58.49 -41.97 -1.47
N GLU A 357 -57.50 -42.70 -1.95
CA GLU A 357 -57.62 -44.11 -2.35
C GLU A 357 -58.03 -45.02 -1.18
N PHE A 358 -57.40 -44.85 0.00
CA PHE A 358 -57.78 -45.59 1.21
C PHE A 358 -59.22 -45.31 1.64
N ARG A 359 -59.68 -44.05 1.59
CA ARG A 359 -61.08 -43.70 1.89
C ARG A 359 -62.05 -44.34 0.90
N PHE A 360 -61.73 -44.35 -0.38
CA PHE A 360 -62.52 -45.06 -1.40
C PHE A 360 -62.58 -46.56 -1.11
N LYS A 361 -61.44 -47.24 -0.88
CA LYS A 361 -61.39 -48.66 -0.49
C LYS A 361 -62.20 -48.96 0.78
N LYS A 362 -62.16 -48.08 1.78
CA LYS A 362 -62.98 -48.18 3.02
C LYS A 362 -64.48 -48.04 2.73
N GLN A 363 -64.89 -47.08 1.90
CA GLN A 363 -66.27 -46.90 1.48
C GLN A 363 -66.78 -48.11 0.68
N THR A 364 -66.01 -48.59 -0.30
CA THR A 364 -66.36 -49.80 -1.08
C THR A 364 -66.47 -51.04 -0.19
N LYS A 365 -65.55 -51.25 0.76
CA LYS A 365 -65.66 -52.36 1.73
C LYS A 365 -66.93 -52.26 2.58
N ALA A 366 -67.28 -51.07 3.06
CA ALA A 366 -68.52 -50.85 3.81
C ALA A 366 -69.76 -51.13 2.95
N ALA A 367 -69.81 -50.64 1.71
CA ALA A 367 -70.88 -50.91 0.76
C ALA A 367 -71.04 -52.41 0.49
N THR A 368 -69.94 -53.15 0.26
CA THR A 368 -69.95 -54.61 0.08
C THR A 368 -70.52 -55.34 1.31
N ILE A 369 -70.17 -54.90 2.54
CA ILE A 369 -70.72 -55.47 3.78
C ILE A 369 -72.22 -55.22 3.88
N ILE A 370 -72.70 -54.01 3.56
CA ILE A 370 -74.13 -53.67 3.57
C ILE A 370 -74.88 -54.51 2.53
N GLN A 371 -74.38 -54.58 1.29
CA GLN A 371 -74.97 -55.40 0.23
C GLN A 371 -74.98 -56.89 0.61
N ALA A 372 -73.92 -57.42 1.23
CA ALA A 372 -73.86 -58.82 1.68
C ALA A 372 -74.89 -59.11 2.78
N ARG A 373 -75.02 -58.23 3.78
CA ARG A 373 -76.07 -58.32 4.81
C ARG A 373 -77.47 -58.27 4.20
N TRP A 374 -77.72 -57.38 3.23
CA TRP A 374 -79.00 -57.30 2.53
C TRP A 374 -79.32 -58.55 1.69
N ARG A 375 -78.34 -59.07 0.92
CA ARG A 375 -78.48 -60.33 0.15
C ARG A 375 -78.80 -61.51 1.08
N CYS A 376 -78.10 -61.61 2.22
CA CYS A 376 -78.36 -62.61 3.26
C CYS A 376 -79.77 -62.46 3.85
N HIS A 377 -80.19 -61.23 4.20
CA HIS A 377 -81.54 -60.97 4.70
C HIS A 377 -82.62 -61.36 3.69
N LYS A 378 -82.45 -61.01 2.40
CA LYS A 378 -83.37 -61.40 1.31
C LYS A 378 -83.52 -62.93 1.21
N ALA A 379 -82.42 -63.67 1.24
CA ALA A 379 -82.42 -65.13 1.21
C ALA A 379 -83.06 -65.74 2.48
N SER A 380 -82.72 -65.24 3.66
CA SER A 380 -83.29 -65.70 4.94
C SER A 380 -84.80 -65.42 5.03
N SER A 381 -85.25 -64.25 4.56
CA SER A 381 -86.67 -63.89 4.51
C SER A 381 -87.45 -64.77 3.53
N TYR A 382 -86.89 -65.05 2.35
CA TYR A 382 -87.44 -66.03 1.41
C TYR A 382 -87.56 -67.43 2.02
N TYR A 383 -86.49 -67.95 2.64
CA TYR A 383 -86.50 -69.26 3.30
C TYR A 383 -87.52 -69.33 4.46
N LYS A 384 -87.60 -68.30 5.31
CA LYS A 384 -88.60 -68.23 6.40
C LYS A 384 -90.03 -68.25 5.86
N ARG A 385 -90.30 -67.56 4.74
CA ARG A 385 -91.60 -67.58 4.05
C ARG A 385 -91.90 -68.95 3.45
N LEU A 386 -90.93 -69.59 2.81
CA LEU A 386 -91.04 -70.95 2.26
C LEU A 386 -91.32 -71.97 3.38
N LYS A 387 -90.59 -71.90 4.51
CA LYS A 387 -90.80 -72.76 5.68
C LYS A 387 -92.19 -72.58 6.29
N ARG A 388 -92.68 -71.34 6.42
CA ARG A 388 -94.08 -71.09 6.85
C ARG A 388 -95.09 -71.72 5.90
N GLY A 389 -94.92 -71.55 4.58
CA GLY A 389 -95.79 -72.15 3.57
C GLY A 389 -95.79 -73.68 3.62
N ALA A 390 -94.61 -74.30 3.71
CA ALA A 390 -94.45 -75.74 3.86
C ALA A 390 -95.15 -76.28 5.12
N ILE A 391 -94.98 -75.62 6.28
CA ILE A 391 -95.64 -76.01 7.53
C ILE A 391 -97.17 -75.91 7.40
N VAL A 392 -97.71 -74.82 6.84
CA VAL A 392 -99.16 -74.66 6.62
C VAL A 392 -99.72 -75.77 5.70
N THR A 393 -99.00 -76.11 4.62
CA THR A 393 -99.39 -77.21 3.72
C THR A 393 -99.31 -78.57 4.41
N GLN A 394 -98.26 -78.84 5.21
CA GLN A 394 -98.11 -80.07 5.98
C GLN A 394 -99.20 -80.23 7.05
N CYS A 395 -99.55 -79.15 7.77
CA CYS A 395 -100.65 -79.14 8.73
C CYS A 395 -102.01 -79.37 8.04
N ARG A 396 -102.27 -78.71 6.90
CA ARG A 396 -103.48 -78.95 6.09
C ARG A 396 -103.55 -80.38 5.54
N TRP A 397 -102.41 -80.97 5.16
CA TRP A 397 -102.32 -82.36 4.71
C TRP A 397 -102.58 -83.36 5.83
N ARG A 398 -101.91 -83.23 6.99
CA ARG A 398 -102.16 -84.07 8.18
C ARG A 398 -103.63 -84.01 8.61
N GLY A 399 -104.21 -82.81 8.65
CA GLY A 399 -105.65 -82.64 8.89
C GLY A 399 -106.56 -83.19 7.78
N ARG A 400 -106.07 -83.40 6.55
CA ARG A 400 -106.82 -84.07 5.47
C ARG A 400 -106.80 -85.59 5.65
N VAL A 401 -105.66 -86.15 6.07
CA VAL A 401 -105.50 -87.59 6.38
C VAL A 401 -106.40 -88.00 7.55
N ALA A 402 -106.33 -87.30 8.69
CA ALA A 402 -107.18 -87.61 9.85
C ALA A 402 -108.70 -87.53 9.55
N ARG A 403 -109.11 -86.61 8.65
CA ARG A 403 -110.51 -86.53 8.17
C ARG A 403 -110.89 -87.63 7.17
N LYS A 404 -109.93 -88.30 6.53
CA LYS A 404 -110.15 -89.53 5.75
C LYS A 404 -110.33 -90.72 6.70
N GLU A 405 -109.46 -90.87 7.70
CA GLU A 405 -109.58 -91.91 8.74
C GLU A 405 -110.91 -91.84 9.49
N LEU A 406 -111.33 -90.65 9.91
CA LEU A 406 -112.64 -90.45 10.55
C LEU A 406 -113.83 -90.81 9.64
N ARG A 407 -113.69 -90.69 8.31
CA ARG A 407 -114.71 -91.17 7.35
C ARG A 407 -114.73 -92.69 7.28
N ASN A 408 -113.56 -93.34 7.18
CA ASN A 408 -113.45 -94.80 7.14
C ASN A 408 -114.09 -95.45 8.38
N LEU A 409 -113.76 -94.95 9.58
CA LEU A 409 -114.36 -95.42 10.84
C LEU A 409 -115.89 -95.24 10.86
N LYS A 410 -116.40 -94.14 10.29
CA LYS A 410 -117.85 -93.91 10.14
C LYS A 410 -118.53 -94.80 9.09
N MET A 411 -117.80 -95.49 8.20
CA MET A 411 -118.40 -96.49 7.29
C MET A 411 -118.47 -97.87 7.95
N ALA A 412 -117.42 -98.31 8.64
CA ALA A 412 -117.45 -99.55 9.43
C ALA A 412 -118.55 -99.52 10.53
N SER A 413 -118.80 -98.34 11.11
CA SER A 413 -119.91 -98.09 12.05
C SER A 413 -121.32 -98.13 11.41
N ARG A 414 -121.44 -98.22 10.08
CA ARG A 414 -122.73 -98.33 9.36
C ARG A 414 -123.03 -99.76 8.95
N GLU A 415 -122.03 -100.52 8.51
CA GLU A 415 -122.16 -101.95 8.18
C GLU A 415 -122.58 -102.77 9.41
N THR A 416 -122.05 -102.42 10.58
CA THR A 416 -122.45 -102.98 11.88
C THR A 416 -123.87 -102.58 12.34
N GLY A 417 -124.44 -101.49 11.80
CA GLY A 417 -125.82 -101.11 12.05
C GLY A 417 -126.82 -101.94 11.23
N ALA A 418 -126.56 -102.11 9.94
CA ALA A 418 -127.43 -102.86 9.03
C ALA A 418 -127.61 -104.34 9.45
N LEU A 419 -126.55 -104.97 9.97
CA LEU A 419 -126.61 -106.33 10.54
C LEU A 419 -127.51 -106.43 11.79
N LYS A 420 -127.68 -105.33 12.53
CA LYS A 420 -128.53 -105.32 13.74
C LYS A 420 -130.01 -105.13 13.38
N GLU A 421 -130.32 -104.21 12.48
CA GLU A 421 -131.70 -104.03 11.97
C GLU A 421 -132.26 -105.29 11.26
N ALA A 422 -131.38 -106.12 10.68
CA ALA A 422 -131.75 -107.41 10.10
C ALA A 422 -132.18 -108.44 11.17
N LYS A 423 -131.57 -108.43 12.35
CA LYS A 423 -131.91 -109.31 13.49
C LYS A 423 -133.25 -108.91 14.11
N ASP A 424 -133.41 -107.63 14.45
CA ASP A 424 -134.59 -107.12 15.16
C ASP A 424 -135.90 -107.29 14.33
N LYS A 425 -135.80 -107.36 13.00
CA LYS A 425 -136.92 -107.68 12.09
C LYS A 425 -137.31 -109.16 12.05
N LEU A 426 -136.42 -110.07 12.39
CA LEU A 426 -136.70 -111.51 12.48
C LEU A 426 -137.39 -111.85 13.79
N GLU A 427 -136.91 -111.32 14.91
CA GLU A 427 -137.47 -111.59 16.24
C GLU A 427 -138.94 -111.12 16.35
N LYS A 428 -139.27 -109.92 15.85
CA LYS A 428 -140.65 -109.41 15.84
C LYS A 428 -141.63 -110.23 15.01
N ARG A 429 -141.17 -110.98 13.99
CA ARG A 429 -142.03 -111.89 13.22
C ARG A 429 -142.32 -113.20 13.96
N VAL A 430 -141.48 -113.60 14.91
CA VAL A 430 -141.75 -114.75 15.78
C VAL A 430 -142.80 -114.38 16.83
N GLU A 431 -142.71 -113.19 17.41
CA GLU A 431 -143.66 -112.66 18.41
C GLU A 431 -145.09 -112.51 17.85
N GLU A 432 -145.25 -111.99 16.62
CA GLU A 432 -146.58 -111.84 16.01
C GLU A 432 -147.28 -113.20 15.77
N LEU A 433 -146.50 -114.23 15.43
CA LEU A 433 -147.03 -115.57 15.13
C LEU A 433 -147.37 -116.37 16.40
N THR A 434 -146.62 -116.22 17.48
CA THR A 434 -146.96 -116.86 18.76
C THR A 434 -148.19 -116.24 19.42
N TRP A 435 -148.38 -114.92 19.30
CA TRP A 435 -149.53 -114.22 19.88
C TRP A 435 -150.87 -114.70 19.29
N ARG A 436 -150.94 -114.88 17.96
CA ARG A 436 -152.14 -115.39 17.28
C ARG A 436 -152.53 -116.79 17.75
N LEU A 437 -151.56 -117.66 18.02
CA LEU A 437 -151.78 -119.04 18.48
C LEU A 437 -152.30 -119.12 19.94
N GLN A 438 -152.01 -118.11 20.77
CA GLN A 438 -152.53 -118.05 22.14
C GLN A 438 -153.96 -117.52 22.20
N LEU A 439 -154.31 -116.54 21.36
CA LEU A 439 -155.66 -115.97 21.31
C LEU A 439 -156.73 -117.02 20.97
N GLU A 440 -156.45 -117.90 20.01
CA GLU A 440 -157.38 -118.95 19.57
C GLU A 440 -157.67 -120.01 20.66
N LYS A 441 -156.71 -120.27 21.58
CA LYS A 441 -156.91 -121.18 22.70
C LYS A 441 -157.82 -120.59 23.79
N SER A 442 -157.66 -119.31 24.11
CA SER A 442 -158.46 -118.59 25.12
C SER A 442 -159.96 -118.57 24.77
N LEU A 443 -160.30 -118.49 23.49
CA LEU A 443 -161.70 -118.45 23.04
C LEU A 443 -162.47 -119.77 23.21
N ARG A 444 -161.79 -120.91 23.41
CA ARG A 444 -162.48 -122.19 23.69
C ARG A 444 -162.79 -122.38 25.18
N THR A 445 -161.85 -122.08 26.08
CA THR A 445 -162.05 -122.27 27.52
C THR A 445 -163.20 -121.42 28.07
N ASN A 446 -163.31 -120.17 27.62
CA ASN A 446 -164.37 -119.25 28.05
C ASN A 446 -165.78 -119.72 27.64
N LEU A 447 -165.89 -120.61 26.65
CA LEU A 447 -167.15 -121.17 26.15
C LEU A 447 -167.62 -122.38 26.98
N GLU A 448 -166.72 -123.03 27.71
CA GLU A 448 -167.02 -124.13 28.63
C GLU A 448 -167.41 -123.59 30.01
N GLU A 449 -166.71 -122.57 30.53
CA GLU A 449 -167.03 -121.94 31.82
C GLU A 449 -168.39 -121.23 31.84
N SER A 450 -168.78 -120.61 30.72
CA SER A 450 -170.05 -119.86 30.61
C SER A 450 -171.29 -120.71 30.93
N LYS A 451 -171.26 -122.02 30.63
CA LYS A 451 -172.37 -122.94 30.92
C LYS A 451 -172.37 -123.48 32.35
N ALA A 452 -171.23 -123.48 33.03
CA ALA A 452 -171.15 -123.88 34.43
C ALA A 452 -171.80 -122.84 35.37
N GLN A 453 -171.75 -121.55 35.00
CA GLN A 453 -172.23 -120.46 35.86
C GLN A 453 -173.76 -120.30 35.91
N GLU A 454 -174.50 -120.74 34.88
CA GLU A 454 -175.98 -120.76 34.93
C GLU A 454 -176.51 -121.80 35.93
N ILE A 455 -175.82 -122.94 36.07
CA ILE A 455 -176.20 -124.03 36.99
C ILE A 455 -176.09 -123.59 38.47
N ALA A 456 -175.06 -122.81 38.81
CA ALA A 456 -174.81 -122.38 40.19
C ALA A 456 -175.80 -121.29 40.70
N LYS A 457 -176.24 -120.37 39.82
CA LYS A 457 -177.10 -119.23 40.24
C LYS A 457 -178.50 -119.63 40.67
N LEU A 458 -179.00 -120.80 40.25
CA LEU A 458 -180.28 -121.34 40.72
C LEU A 458 -180.21 -121.97 42.13
N GLN A 459 -179.02 -122.18 42.69
CA GLN A 459 -178.84 -122.82 44.01
C GLN A 459 -178.69 -121.81 45.16
N ASN A 460 -178.01 -120.66 44.94
CA ASN A 460 -177.70 -119.73 46.04
C ASN A 460 -178.85 -118.81 46.49
N SER A 461 -179.97 -118.75 45.76
CA SER A 461 -181.20 -118.05 46.19
C SER A 461 -181.92 -118.70 47.39
N LEU A 462 -181.30 -119.69 48.03
CA LEU A 462 -181.89 -120.59 49.02
C LEU A 462 -181.37 -120.35 50.45
N GLN A 463 -180.35 -119.49 50.66
CA GLN A 463 -179.61 -119.46 51.95
C GLN A 463 -179.56 -118.11 52.70
N GLU A 464 -179.61 -116.94 52.06
CA GLU A 464 -179.26 -115.66 52.72
C GLU A 464 -180.33 -115.06 53.67
N LEU A 465 -181.33 -115.85 54.07
CA LEU A 465 -182.41 -115.47 54.99
C LEU A 465 -182.01 -115.66 56.49
N GLN A 466 -180.80 -115.19 56.93
CA GLN A 466 -180.20 -115.56 58.23
C GLN A 466 -179.54 -114.44 59.13
N SER A 467 -178.20 -114.46 59.34
CA SER A 467 -177.53 -114.12 60.64
C SER A 467 -176.81 -112.76 60.77
N LYS A 468 -176.45 -112.32 62.02
CA LYS A 468 -175.80 -111.01 62.40
C LYS A 468 -175.27 -110.93 63.88
N ALA A 469 -173.98 -110.58 64.22
CA ALA A 469 -173.41 -110.40 65.62
C ALA A 469 -171.96 -109.72 65.84
N ASP A 470 -171.71 -109.15 67.06
CA ASP A 470 -170.54 -108.97 68.06
C ASP A 470 -169.05 -108.44 67.83
N GLU A 471 -168.38 -107.84 68.88
CA GLU A 471 -166.93 -107.36 69.00
C GLU A 471 -166.40 -106.88 70.44
N THR A 472 -165.07 -106.65 70.68
CA THR A 472 -164.32 -105.60 71.54
C THR A 472 -163.31 -105.91 72.73
N ASN A 473 -162.31 -104.99 72.99
CA ASN A 473 -161.65 -104.53 74.29
C ASN A 473 -160.18 -104.94 74.79
N ALA A 474 -159.33 -104.02 75.36
CA ALA A 474 -158.02 -104.23 76.12
C ALA A 474 -157.29 -102.96 76.77
N MET A 475 -156.41 -103.04 77.82
CA MET A 475 -155.55 -101.91 78.40
C MET A 475 -154.47 -102.23 79.54
N LEU A 476 -153.28 -101.54 79.63
CA LEU A 476 -152.55 -101.02 80.87
C LEU A 476 -151.07 -100.42 80.71
N VAL A 477 -150.46 -99.92 81.82
CA VAL A 477 -149.34 -98.93 82.04
C VAL A 477 -147.94 -99.57 82.34
N LYS A 478 -146.69 -99.05 82.12
CA LYS A 478 -145.98 -97.84 81.54
C LYS A 478 -145.26 -96.83 82.52
N GLU A 479 -143.91 -96.75 82.58
CA GLU A 479 -143.14 -95.84 83.50
C GLU A 479 -141.64 -95.52 83.12
N ARG A 480 -141.02 -94.50 83.77
CA ARG A 480 -139.57 -94.04 83.84
C ARG A 480 -138.88 -93.43 82.60
N GLU A 481 -138.13 -92.31 82.60
CA GLU A 481 -137.30 -91.49 83.54
C GLU A 481 -135.77 -91.79 83.56
N ILE A 482 -134.84 -90.83 83.56
CA ILE A 482 -134.85 -89.37 83.24
C ILE A 482 -133.42 -88.90 82.85
N ALA A 483 -133.28 -87.77 82.12
CA ALA A 483 -131.96 -87.20 81.74
C ALA A 483 -131.25 -86.46 82.89
N LYS A 484 -129.91 -86.23 82.83
CA LYS A 484 -129.19 -85.00 83.31
C LYS A 484 -127.64 -85.02 83.05
N LYS A 485 -127.16 -83.95 82.40
CA LYS A 485 -125.94 -83.12 82.63
C LYS A 485 -124.55 -83.72 83.04
N SER A 486 -123.52 -83.28 82.28
CA SER A 486 -122.18 -82.74 82.68
C SER A 486 -120.99 -83.59 83.20
N ILE A 487 -119.75 -83.17 82.80
CA ILE A 487 -118.39 -83.27 83.47
C ILE A 487 -117.42 -84.45 83.11
N GLU A 488 -116.08 -84.19 83.22
CA GLU A 488 -114.87 -85.09 83.28
C GLU A 488 -114.50 -86.02 82.08
N GLU A 489 -113.30 -86.63 81.90
CA GLU A 489 -111.87 -86.24 82.08
C GLU A 489 -110.94 -87.10 81.13
N ALA A 490 -109.75 -87.62 81.52
CA ALA A 490 -108.67 -88.17 80.62
C ALA A 490 -108.49 -89.74 80.69
N PRO A 491 -107.38 -90.45 80.26
CA PRO A 491 -106.12 -90.07 79.53
C PRO A 491 -105.66 -90.86 78.23
N PRO A 492 -104.75 -91.90 78.15
CA PRO A 492 -103.62 -91.85 77.17
C PRO A 492 -103.16 -93.10 76.32
N VAL A 493 -102.26 -92.83 75.33
CA VAL A 493 -101.00 -93.56 74.94
C VAL A 493 -100.89 -94.60 73.76
N VAL A 494 -99.78 -94.46 73.00
CA VAL A 494 -99.14 -95.42 72.01
C VAL A 494 -99.80 -95.50 70.60
N LYS A 495 -99.15 -95.74 69.43
CA LYS A 495 -97.80 -96.27 68.99
C LYS A 495 -97.42 -95.80 67.54
N GLU A 496 -96.13 -95.58 67.23
CA GLU A 496 -95.45 -95.80 65.88
C GLU A 496 -96.01 -95.08 64.59
N THR A 497 -95.49 -95.09 63.33
CA THR A 497 -94.25 -95.43 62.52
C THR A 497 -94.34 -94.63 61.16
N GLN A 498 -93.45 -94.54 60.13
CA GLN A 498 -92.08 -95.05 59.83
C GLN A 498 -91.18 -94.11 58.93
N VAL A 499 -90.80 -94.47 57.68
CA VAL A 499 -89.43 -94.33 57.06
C VAL A 499 -89.51 -94.47 55.51
N ILE A 500 -88.67 -93.92 54.60
CA ILE A 500 -87.66 -92.82 54.57
C ILE A 500 -87.40 -92.33 53.09
N VAL A 501 -86.17 -91.91 52.68
CA VAL A 501 -85.83 -91.22 51.38
C VAL A 501 -84.72 -91.97 50.55
N GLU A 502 -83.80 -91.48 49.69
CA GLU A 502 -83.14 -90.16 49.48
C GLU A 502 -82.63 -89.91 48.00
N ASP A 503 -81.48 -89.23 47.77
CA ASP A 503 -81.16 -88.39 46.57
C ASP A 503 -79.62 -88.30 46.24
N THR A 504 -79.16 -87.29 45.46
CA THR A 504 -77.76 -86.71 45.33
C THR A 504 -76.78 -87.31 44.27
N GLN A 505 -75.61 -86.74 43.86
CA GLN A 505 -75.08 -85.35 43.61
C GLN A 505 -73.74 -85.36 42.77
N LYS A 506 -73.33 -84.18 42.23
CA LYS A 506 -71.94 -83.65 42.00
C LYS A 506 -71.01 -84.07 40.83
N VAL A 507 -70.34 -83.01 40.30
CA VAL A 507 -68.92 -82.84 39.87
C VAL A 507 -68.36 -83.44 38.54
N GLU A 508 -67.46 -82.63 37.97
CA GLU A 508 -66.70 -82.59 36.71
C GLU A 508 -66.06 -83.87 36.11
N SER A 509 -65.98 -83.91 34.77
CA SER A 509 -64.83 -84.30 33.88
C SER A 509 -65.16 -85.22 32.68
N LEU A 510 -64.14 -85.48 31.83
CA LEU A 510 -64.07 -86.42 30.69
C LEU A 510 -64.83 -86.07 29.38
N THR A 511 -64.61 -86.76 28.24
CA THR A 511 -63.45 -86.81 27.29
C THR A 511 -63.61 -88.00 26.32
N ALA A 512 -63.43 -87.77 25.01
CA ALA A 512 -63.02 -88.73 23.96
C ALA A 512 -63.94 -89.94 23.58
N GLU A 513 -63.63 -90.66 22.48
CA GLU A 513 -63.96 -90.36 21.05
C GLU A 513 -63.41 -91.46 20.11
N VAL A 514 -64.11 -91.80 18.99
CA VAL A 514 -63.76 -92.96 18.13
C VAL A 514 -63.88 -92.69 16.61
N GLU A 515 -62.77 -92.24 15.99
CA GLU A 515 -62.35 -92.40 14.56
C GLU A 515 -63.16 -91.83 13.34
N LYS A 516 -62.45 -91.80 12.16
CA LYS A 516 -62.91 -91.93 10.74
C LYS A 516 -63.51 -90.77 9.89
N LEU A 517 -62.66 -90.16 9.03
CA LEU A 517 -62.58 -90.20 7.53
C LEU A 517 -63.86 -90.32 6.63
N LYS A 518 -63.96 -89.90 5.33
CA LYS A 518 -63.43 -88.80 4.43
C LYS A 518 -63.96 -88.98 2.95
N VAL A 519 -63.62 -88.08 1.98
CA VAL A 519 -63.50 -88.34 0.47
C VAL A 519 -64.85 -88.44 -0.36
N ARG A 520 -65.07 -88.17 -1.69
CA ARG A 520 -64.35 -87.65 -2.92
C ARG A 520 -65.29 -87.19 -4.12
N MET A 521 -64.74 -86.44 -5.12
CA MET A 521 -64.95 -86.39 -6.63
C MET A 521 -66.21 -85.83 -7.44
N PHE A 522 -65.95 -84.84 -8.35
CA PHE A 522 -66.41 -84.62 -9.80
C PHE A 522 -67.89 -84.24 -10.22
N SER A 523 -68.28 -83.76 -11.44
CA SER A 523 -67.67 -82.91 -12.54
C SER A 523 -68.58 -82.55 -13.79
N LEU A 524 -68.34 -81.39 -14.48
CA LEU A 524 -68.47 -81.03 -15.95
C LEU A 524 -69.78 -80.64 -16.73
N ARG A 525 -69.59 -79.88 -17.87
CA ARG A 525 -70.49 -79.43 -19.01
C ARG A 525 -71.51 -78.25 -18.78
N MET A 526 -72.05 -77.44 -19.74
CA MET A 526 -71.87 -77.14 -21.21
C MET A 526 -72.36 -75.69 -21.63
N LEU A 527 -72.71 -75.35 -22.91
CA LEU A 527 -73.06 -73.98 -23.42
C LEU A 527 -74.22 -73.88 -24.50
N ARG A 528 -74.42 -72.71 -25.17
CA ARG A 528 -75.67 -72.16 -25.81
C ARG A 528 -75.99 -72.47 -27.32
N LEU A 529 -77.23 -72.08 -27.73
CA LEU A 529 -77.93 -72.12 -29.05
C LEU A 529 -78.21 -70.67 -29.62
N PRO A 530 -78.53 -70.44 -30.93
CA PRO A 530 -79.90 -70.56 -31.51
C PRO A 530 -79.99 -70.93 -33.04
N MET A 531 -81.19 -70.82 -33.65
CA MET A 531 -81.56 -71.23 -35.05
C MET A 531 -81.86 -70.04 -35.99
N TYR A 532 -81.99 -70.27 -37.31
CA TYR A 532 -83.23 -70.00 -38.10
C TYR A 532 -83.22 -70.64 -39.52
N ASN A 533 -84.39 -70.65 -40.18
CA ASN A 533 -84.85 -71.31 -41.43
C ASN A 533 -84.07 -70.92 -42.74
N THR A 534 -84.37 -71.35 -43.98
CA THR A 534 -85.51 -72.05 -44.65
C THR A 534 -85.03 -72.87 -45.86
N CYS A 535 -85.60 -74.05 -46.10
CA CYS A 535 -86.40 -74.37 -47.30
C CYS A 535 -87.23 -75.64 -47.05
#